data_AF-A0A0F5JR57-F1
#
_entry.id   AF-A0A0F5JR57-F1
#
_cell.length_a   1.000
_cell.length_b   1.000
_cell.length_c   1.000
_cell.angle_alpha   90.00
_cell.angle_beta   90.00
_cell.angle_gamma   90.00
#
_symmetry.space_group_name_H-M   'P 1'
#
loop_
_entity.id
_entity.type
_entity.pdbx_description
1 polymer ?
#
loop_
_entity_poly.entity_id
_entity_poly.type
_entity_poly.pdbx_seq_one_letter_code
_entity_poly.pdbx_strand_id
1 'polypeptide(L)'
;MTIEEVLQHDLKFRYMLLGRLQADCEYYLGFGNKSSRRLWAGSEKTQIEYMTKIHDSFRENEKPEWLTMEQIKEYSNAMGVTQE
;
A
#
# COMPACT_ATOMS: atom_id res chain seq x y z
N MET A 1 9.08 11.24 -1.11
CA MET A 1 9.21 10.44 -2.34
C MET A 1 7.86 10.44 -3.00
N THR A 2 7.80 10.77 -4.28
CA THR A 2 6.57 10.71 -5.09
C THR A 2 6.32 9.28 -5.55
N ILE A 3 5.12 9.00 -6.05
CA ILE A 3 4.82 7.67 -6.57
C ILE A 3 5.59 7.41 -7.87
N GLU A 4 5.81 8.44 -8.68
CA GLU A 4 6.64 8.36 -9.88
C GLU A 4 8.07 7.93 -9.55
N GLU A 5 8.68 8.53 -8.51
CA GLU A 5 10.01 8.15 -8.02
C GLU A 5 10.04 6.68 -7.55
N VAL A 6 9.04 6.25 -6.78
CA VAL A 6 8.91 4.85 -6.32
C VAL A 6 8.87 3.89 -7.51
N LEU A 7 8.12 4.22 -8.56
CA LEU A 7 7.94 3.34 -9.72
C LEU A 7 9.18 3.23 -10.62
N GLN A 8 10.12 4.18 -10.53
CA GLN A 8 11.41 4.09 -11.24
C GLN A 8 12.42 3.16 -10.54
N HIS A 9 12.17 2.74 -9.30
CA HIS A 9 13.04 1.81 -8.60
C HIS A 9 12.89 0.37 -9.10
N ASP A 10 13.90 -0.44 -8.80
CA ASP A 10 13.91 -1.85 -9.17
C ASP A 10 12.76 -2.64 -8.54
N LEU A 11 12.51 -3.83 -9.09
CA LEU A 11 11.43 -4.71 -8.66
C LEU A 11 11.53 -5.07 -7.17
N LYS A 12 12.74 -5.32 -6.67
CA LYS A 12 12.97 -5.70 -5.27
C LYS A 12 12.56 -4.58 -4.32
N PHE A 13 12.94 -3.35 -4.63
CA PHE A 13 12.56 -2.18 -3.86
C PHE A 13 11.04 -2.02 -3.81
N ARG A 14 10.37 -2.06 -4.97
CA ARG A 14 8.91 -1.95 -5.05
C ARG A 14 8.22 -3.04 -4.25
N TYR A 15 8.71 -4.28 -4.33
CA TYR A 15 8.17 -5.42 -3.59
C TYR A 15 8.31 -5.25 -2.07
N MET A 16 9.50 -4.82 -1.61
CA MET A 16 9.76 -4.57 -0.19
C MET A 16 8.94 -3.38 0.34
N LEU A 17 8.80 -2.32 -0.45
CA LEU A 17 7.99 -1.18 -0.08
C LEU A 17 6.52 -1.57 0.02
N LEU A 18 5.98 -2.35 -0.93
CA LEU A 18 4.59 -2.83 -0.84
C LEU A 18 4.35 -3.64 0.45
N GLY A 19 5.28 -4.52 0.82
CA GLY A 19 5.20 -5.27 2.08
C GLY A 19 5.23 -4.35 3.30
N ARG A 20 6.04 -3.29 3.27
CA ARG A 20 6.03 -2.27 4.33
C ARG A 20 4.70 -1.52 4.41
N LEU A 21 4.12 -1.13 3.27
CA LEU A 21 2.84 -0.42 3.25
C LEU A 21 1.70 -1.29 3.79
N GLN A 22 1.73 -2.58 3.50
CA GLN A 22 0.79 -3.58 4.01
C GLN A 22 0.89 -3.71 5.53
N ALA A 23 2.10 -3.84 6.09
CA ALA A 23 2.32 -3.88 7.54
C ALA A 23 1.86 -2.59 8.25
N ASP A 24 2.05 -1.42 7.62
CA ASP A 24 1.55 -0.16 8.16
C ASP A 24 0.01 -0.14 8.25
N CYS A 25 -0.69 -0.70 7.24
CA CYS A 25 -2.15 -0.83 7.26
C CYS A 25 -2.64 -1.78 8.36
N GLU A 26 -1.98 -2.94 8.52
CA GLU A 26 -2.28 -3.89 9.61
C GLU A 26 -2.10 -3.25 10.98
N TYR A 27 -1.00 -2.51 11.18
CA TYR A 27 -0.76 -1.79 12.41
C TYR A 27 -1.82 -0.70 12.61
N TYR A 28 -2.09 0.14 11.61
CA TYR A 28 -3.08 1.22 11.66
C TYR A 28 -4.47 0.72 12.07
N LEU A 29 -4.93 -0.39 11.48
CA LEU A 29 -6.24 -0.99 11.74
C LEU A 29 -6.30 -1.80 13.04
N GLY A 30 -5.18 -2.36 13.49
CA GLY A 30 -5.06 -3.08 14.75
C GLY A 30 -4.65 -2.16 15.90
N PHE A 31 -3.36 -2.19 16.24
CA PHE A 31 -2.81 -1.57 17.46
C PHE A 31 -2.37 -0.10 17.30
N GLY A 32 -2.48 0.46 16.10
CA GLY A 32 -2.01 1.79 15.73
C GLY A 32 -2.98 2.92 16.05
N ASN A 33 -4.12 2.60 16.67
CA ASN A 33 -5.16 3.56 17.06
C ASN A 33 -5.61 4.46 15.91
N LYS A 34 -5.67 3.92 14.69
CA LYS A 34 -6.03 4.66 13.46
C LYS A 34 -5.26 5.97 13.28
N SER A 35 -3.99 6.00 13.66
CA SER A 35 -3.15 7.19 13.56
C SER A 35 -2.43 7.23 12.20
N SER A 36 -2.84 8.15 11.33
CA SER A 36 -2.22 8.37 10.01
C SER A 36 -0.71 8.67 10.07
N ARG A 37 -0.23 9.21 11.22
CA ARG A 37 1.20 9.45 11.48
C ARG A 37 2.06 8.19 11.46
N ARG A 38 1.45 7.00 11.50
CA ARG A 38 2.12 5.70 11.44
C ARG A 38 2.23 5.15 10.03
N LEU A 39 1.43 5.69 9.10
CA LEU A 39 1.48 5.31 7.70
C LEU A 39 2.70 5.94 7.04
N TRP A 40 3.48 5.14 6.32
CA TRP A 40 4.63 5.65 5.56
C TRP A 40 4.24 6.77 4.58
N ALA A 41 3.07 6.65 3.94
CA ALA A 41 2.60 7.65 2.98
C ALA A 41 1.95 8.89 3.62
N GLY A 42 1.81 8.93 4.95
CA GLY A 42 1.33 10.07 5.73
C GLY A 42 -0.18 10.30 5.72
N SER A 43 -0.96 9.60 4.89
CA SER A 43 -2.42 9.59 4.94
C SER A 43 -2.98 8.26 4.42
N GLU A 44 -4.21 7.95 4.78
CA GLU A 44 -4.90 6.75 4.34
C GLU A 44 -5.05 6.74 2.81
N LYS A 45 -5.45 7.88 2.22
CA LYS A 45 -5.63 8.02 0.77
C LYS A 45 -4.32 7.77 0.02
N THR A 46 -3.24 8.42 0.43
CA THR A 46 -1.93 8.24 -0.21
C THR A 46 -1.35 6.86 0.04
N GLN A 47 -1.60 6.26 1.21
CA GLN A 47 -1.17 4.89 1.50
C GLN A 47 -1.78 3.90 0.50
N ILE A 48 -3.12 3.95 0.34
CA ILE A 48 -3.83 3.07 -0.59
C ILE A 48 -3.44 3.36 -2.03
N GLU A 49 -3.31 4.63 -2.43
CA GLU A 49 -2.86 5.00 -3.78
C GLU A 49 -1.49 4.38 -4.11
N TYR A 50 -0.53 4.44 -3.19
CA TYR A 50 0.79 3.85 -3.39
C TYR A 50 0.71 2.33 -3.44
N MET A 51 -0.06 1.69 -2.55
CA MET A 51 -0.25 0.24 -2.58
C MET A 51 -0.82 -0.22 -3.93
N THR A 52 -1.86 0.44 -4.44
CA THR A 52 -2.48 0.13 -5.73
C THR A 52 -1.49 0.33 -6.88
N LYS A 53 -0.86 1.51 -6.98
CA LYS A 53 0.07 1.81 -8.08
C LYS A 53 1.30 0.91 -8.08
N ILE A 54 1.84 0.57 -6.90
CA ILE A 54 2.95 -0.37 -6.80
C ILE A 54 2.50 -1.78 -7.18
N HIS A 55 1.36 -2.25 -6.68
CA HIS A 55 0.85 -3.59 -7.02
C HIS A 55 0.57 -3.73 -8.53
N ASP A 56 -0.04 -2.73 -9.16
CA ASP A 56 -0.32 -2.73 -10.60
C ASP A 56 0.94 -2.58 -11.48
N SER A 57 2.05 -2.13 -10.90
CA SER A 57 3.32 -2.03 -11.62
C SER A 57 4.06 -3.37 -11.76
N PHE A 58 3.59 -4.44 -11.11
CA PHE A 58 4.14 -5.79 -11.30
C PHE A 58 3.47 -6.50 -12.48
N ARG A 59 4.25 -7.29 -13.23
CA ARG A 59 3.68 -8.24 -14.20
C ARG A 59 2.90 -9.32 -13.44
N GLU A 60 1.98 -10.00 -14.11
CA GLU A 60 1.16 -11.05 -13.48
C GLU A 60 1.99 -12.13 -12.75
N ASN A 61 3.14 -12.52 -13.29
CA ASN A 61 4.03 -13.51 -12.68
C ASN A 61 4.99 -12.93 -11.61
N GLU A 62 4.97 -11.62 -11.40
CA GLU A 62 5.79 -10.88 -10.42
C GLU A 62 4.95 -10.37 -9.24
N LYS A 63 3.62 -10.43 -9.35
CA LYS A 63 2.70 -10.02 -8.30
C LYS A 63 2.92 -10.87 -7.03
N PRO A 64 2.88 -10.26 -5.84
CA PRO A 64 3.03 -10.99 -4.60
C PRO A 64 1.84 -11.93 -4.35
N GLU A 65 2.11 -13.14 -3.87
CA GLU A 65 1.05 -14.10 -3.46
C GLU A 65 0.40 -13.73 -2.11
N TRP A 66 1.08 -12.92 -1.29
CA TRP A 66 0.64 -12.54 0.06
C TRP A 66 -0.24 -11.29 0.10
N LEU A 67 -0.41 -10.57 -1.01
CA LEU A 67 -1.26 -9.39 -1.09
C LEU A 67 -1.92 -9.28 -2.46
N THR A 68 -3.23 -9.49 -2.51
CA THR A 68 -4.03 -9.30 -3.73
C THR A 68 -4.60 -7.88 -3.82
N MET A 69 -5.08 -7.52 -5.02
CA MET A 69 -5.76 -6.24 -5.21
C MET A 69 -7.08 -6.17 -4.42
N GLU A 70 -7.80 -7.28 -4.23
CA GLU A 70 -8.98 -7.31 -3.35
C GLU A 70 -8.61 -6.95 -1.91
N GLN A 71 -7.50 -7.47 -1.37
CA GLN A 71 -7.05 -7.13 -0.02
C GLN A 71 -6.66 -5.65 0.09
N ILE A 72 -6.08 -5.05 -0.95
CA ILE A 72 -5.83 -3.60 -0.99
C ILE A 72 -7.15 -2.81 -0.93
N LYS A 73 -8.20 -3.27 -1.61
CA LYS A 73 -9.53 -2.65 -1.53
C LYS A 73 -10.18 -2.83 -0.15
N GLU A 74 -9.96 -3.96 0.51
CA GLU A 74 -10.40 -4.19 1.89
C GLU A 74 -9.74 -3.20 2.86
N TYR A 75 -8.42 -2.98 2.73
CA TYR A 75 -7.73 -1.94 3.48
C TYR A 75 -8.31 -0.54 3.17
N SER A 76 -8.56 -0.22 1.91
CA SER A 76 -9.20 1.05 1.50
C SER A 76 -10.51 1.29 2.24
N ASN A 77 -11.39 0.29 2.24
CA ASN A 77 -12.69 0.37 2.91
C ASN A 77 -12.55 0.50 4.43
N ALA A 78 -11.68 -0.32 5.05
CA ALA A 78 -11.47 -0.31 6.50
C ALA A 78 -10.83 0.99 7.00
N MET A 79 -10.01 1.63 6.16
CA MET A 79 -9.36 2.91 6.44
C MET A 79 -10.22 4.12 6.04
N GLY A 80 -11.42 3.92 5.49
CA GLY A 80 -12.36 4.98 5.13
C GLY A 80 -11.99 5.75 3.86
N VAL A 81 -11.17 5.17 2.99
CA VAL A 81 -10.83 5.74 1.69
C VAL A 81 -11.89 5.31 0.69
N THR A 82 -12.82 6.23 0.39
CA THR A 82 -13.84 6.04 -0.65
C THR A 82 -13.17 6.22 -2.02
N GLN A 83 -13.20 5.18 -2.85
CA GLN A 83 -12.90 5.33 -4.28
C GLN A 83 -14.15 5.96 -4.91
N GLU A 84 -14.15 7.28 -5.10
CA GLU A 84 -15.15 7.96 -5.94
C GLU A 84 -15.02 7.53 -7.41
#